data_AF-A0A1J5WN30-F1
#
_entry.id   AF-A0A1J5WN30-F1
#
_cell.length_a   1.000
_cell.length_b   1.000
_cell.length_c   1.000
_cell.angle_alpha   90.00
_cell.angle_beta   90.00
_cell.angle_gamma   90.00
#
_symmetry.space_group_name_H-M   'P 1'
#
loop_
_entity.id
_entity.type
_entity.pdbx_description
1 polymer ?
#
loop_
_entity_poly.entity_id
_entity_poly.type
_entity_poly.pdbx_seq_one_letter_code
_entity_poly.pdbx_strand_id
1 'polypeptide(L)'
;MFVLLHESFARHGDSFFLRKDGGVLILSEAFLKNEYEDVKRKGLFLYEQGQKVLEVAKQNVLKNAASEVCHNLSLTQDLPNEPILLTEKTTATLSNIEMSEKLFFVLLEKTKVTIGERFSITKHVDSENCIRESSMARETPFYLSGGVLSSLALENIERMPPKSIGCVLKEVNLYRTGLINILSKLGINEESKVKWLGLSTREKEHVAEILAQNQVIYVGSVEKMTLENYAVSILPKLKIHQNSEVELFGLYADEAEHVSAILSQDQIFCVGKVKEMEFCDYAVFVFLKMKKVVEDPENLLLSINGDEMWKKIHEKLEKENTAICIEEVEKLILSEHSPSFENKRRDGQVFLDVKNEDQISEVLAEEYKGISFGGIKEFVLSGSAVNLLPKMRIGEDCEVVVYGLTAAEERNVSNVLEKDDRSIATGRVKNMMLVWYAVCVITKLRIHKDNTMEIFVLSADEWHLSRILEEGDGSIEVGRIELGGFRVPEKIRRKMRYTLVGGEENEVLEEIIEEAAGVGNGEVGGTVDGGISEVVDGEGSEVLEEKSSSQCGIHLD
;
A
#
# COMPACT_ATOMS: atom_id res chain seq x y z
N MET A 1 11.31 -47.08 1.88
CA MET A 1 12.38 -46.07 1.90
C MET A 1 11.95 -44.76 1.21
N PHE A 2 11.60 -44.76 -0.08
CA PHE A 2 11.30 -43.55 -0.85
C PHE A 2 10.07 -42.71 -0.42
N VAL A 3 9.09 -43.28 0.29
CA VAL A 3 7.87 -42.54 0.68
C VAL A 3 8.14 -41.55 1.82
N LEU A 4 8.85 -41.98 2.89
CA LEU A 4 9.22 -41.09 4.00
C LEU A 4 10.24 -40.01 3.58
N LEU A 5 11.05 -40.30 2.56
CA LEU A 5 11.92 -39.32 1.90
C LEU A 5 11.10 -38.16 1.30
N HIS A 6 9.99 -38.47 0.62
CA HIS A 6 9.09 -37.46 0.05
C HIS A 6 8.24 -36.72 1.08
N GLU A 7 8.01 -37.30 2.26
CA GLU A 7 7.27 -36.67 3.36
C GLU A 7 8.15 -35.76 4.24
N SER A 8 9.47 -35.89 4.13
CA SER A 8 10.40 -35.05 4.89
C SER A 8 10.31 -33.59 4.43
N PHE A 9 10.22 -32.68 5.39
CA PHE A 9 10.19 -31.25 5.09
C PHE A 9 11.60 -30.65 5.09
N ALA A 10 12.59 -31.35 5.64
CA ALA A 10 13.99 -30.98 5.62
C ALA A 10 14.89 -32.23 5.75
N ARG A 11 16.12 -32.13 5.24
CA ARG A 11 17.13 -33.20 5.27
C ARG A 11 18.46 -32.65 5.74
N HIS A 12 19.21 -33.46 6.49
CA HIS A 12 20.57 -33.13 6.93
C HIS A 12 21.44 -34.38 6.94
N GLY A 13 22.40 -34.46 6.02
CA GLY A 13 23.18 -35.68 5.78
C GLY A 13 22.23 -36.85 5.51
N ASP A 14 22.39 -37.92 6.28
CA ASP A 14 21.54 -39.12 6.23
C ASP A 14 20.31 -39.02 7.16
N SER A 15 20.00 -37.84 7.70
CA SER A 15 18.86 -37.62 8.61
C SER A 15 17.72 -36.85 7.94
N PHE A 16 16.49 -37.19 8.33
CA PHE A 16 15.25 -36.64 7.79
C PHE A 16 14.40 -36.04 8.90
N PHE A 17 13.82 -34.87 8.64
CA PHE A 17 12.90 -34.19 9.53
C PHE A 17 11.46 -34.33 9.00
N LEU A 18 10.59 -34.89 9.82
CA LEU A 18 9.19 -35.16 9.50
C LEU A 18 8.28 -34.38 10.46
N ARG A 19 7.21 -33.78 9.93
CA ARG A 19 6.14 -33.24 10.79
C ARG A 19 5.32 -34.42 11.33
N LYS A 20 5.08 -34.45 12.64
CA LYS A 20 4.21 -35.42 13.30
C LYS A 20 3.20 -34.67 14.17
N ASP A 21 2.04 -35.25 14.42
CA ASP A 21 1.07 -34.67 15.35
C ASP A 21 1.75 -34.43 16.71
N GLY A 22 1.82 -33.16 17.11
CA GLY A 22 2.46 -32.72 18.35
C GLY A 22 3.99 -32.55 18.32
N GLY A 23 4.67 -32.65 17.17
CA GLY A 23 6.13 -32.53 17.16
C GLY A 23 6.87 -32.61 15.82
N VAL A 24 8.19 -32.71 15.92
CA VAL A 24 9.13 -32.94 14.82
C VAL A 24 9.86 -34.24 15.07
N LEU A 25 9.76 -35.18 14.13
CA LEU A 25 10.46 -36.46 14.21
C LEU A 25 11.74 -36.41 13.37
N ILE A 26 12.87 -36.72 14.00
CA ILE A 26 14.18 -36.88 13.35
C ILE A 26 14.44 -38.38 13.17
N LEU A 27 14.70 -38.80 11.93
CA LEU A 27 15.02 -40.19 11.59
C LEU A 27 16.33 -40.26 10.80
N SER A 28 17.21 -41.21 11.13
CA SER A 28 18.38 -41.51 10.30
C SER A 28 18.05 -42.55 9.22
N GLU A 29 18.77 -42.49 8.09
CA GLU A 29 18.69 -43.49 7.03
C GLU A 29 19.10 -44.87 7.55
N ALA A 30 20.08 -44.92 8.47
CA ALA A 30 20.52 -46.15 9.12
C ALA A 30 19.39 -46.83 9.90
N PHE A 31 18.63 -46.05 10.68
CA PHE A 31 17.46 -46.57 11.41
C PHE A 31 16.38 -47.09 10.46
N LEU A 32 16.06 -46.32 9.41
CA LEU A 32 15.07 -46.72 8.41
C LEU A 32 15.46 -48.02 7.68
N LYS A 33 16.75 -48.21 7.37
CA LYS A 33 17.27 -49.44 6.76
C LYS A 33 17.12 -50.65 7.70
N ASN A 34 17.45 -50.48 8.97
CA ASN A 34 17.35 -51.55 9.97
C ASN A 34 15.91 -52.00 10.19
N GLU A 35 14.97 -51.08 10.42
CA GLU A 35 13.55 -51.40 10.58
C GLU A 35 12.96 -52.07 9.34
N TYR A 36 13.36 -51.61 8.14
CA TYR A 36 12.92 -52.24 6.90
C TYR A 36 13.40 -53.70 6.77
N GLU A 37 14.68 -53.97 7.04
CA GLU A 37 15.22 -55.34 7.02
C GLU A 37 14.60 -56.23 8.11
N ASP A 38 14.28 -55.68 9.28
CA ASP A 38 13.58 -56.41 10.35
C ASP A 38 12.14 -56.77 9.97
N VAL A 39 11.39 -55.82 9.37
CA VAL A 39 10.04 -56.09 8.86
C VAL A 39 10.08 -57.10 7.72
N LYS A 40 11.09 -57.01 6.84
CA LYS A 40 11.31 -57.98 5.75
C LYS A 40 11.67 -59.38 6.28
N ARG A 41 12.50 -59.49 7.33
CA ARG A 41 12.80 -60.77 8.00
C ARG A 41 11.58 -61.37 8.69
N LYS A 42 10.81 -60.55 9.43
CA LYS A 42 9.57 -60.98 10.10
C LYS A 42 8.44 -61.27 9.10
N GLY A 43 8.51 -60.66 7.92
CA GLY A 43 7.56 -60.76 6.82
C GLY A 43 7.89 -61.82 5.76
N LEU A 44 8.73 -62.82 6.06
CA LEU A 44 9.08 -63.93 5.15
C LEU A 44 7.88 -64.78 4.66
N PHE A 45 6.65 -64.45 5.08
CA PHE A 45 5.39 -65.04 4.61
C PHE A 45 4.56 -64.17 3.64
N LEU A 46 5.00 -62.95 3.29
CA LEU A 46 4.19 -62.00 2.48
C LEU A 46 4.85 -61.67 1.13
N TYR A 47 5.28 -62.68 0.38
CA TYR A 47 5.99 -62.49 -0.89
C TYR A 47 5.11 -62.10 -2.10
N GLU A 48 3.93 -61.49 -1.90
CA GLU A 48 3.11 -61.02 -3.03
C GLU A 48 2.74 -59.53 -3.01
N GLN A 49 3.07 -58.73 -1.99
CA GLN A 49 2.71 -57.30 -1.98
C GLN A 49 3.78 -56.40 -1.34
N GLY A 50 4.80 -56.03 -2.11
CA GLY A 50 5.85 -55.11 -1.68
C GLY A 50 5.35 -53.74 -1.19
N GLN A 51 4.20 -53.26 -1.69
CA GLN A 51 3.56 -52.03 -1.20
C GLN A 51 2.99 -52.18 0.22
N LYS A 52 2.41 -53.34 0.59
CA LYS A 52 1.90 -53.59 1.95
C LYS A 52 3.03 -53.64 2.98
N VAL A 53 4.16 -54.26 2.63
CA VAL A 53 5.34 -54.32 3.50
C VAL A 53 5.89 -52.91 3.78
N LEU A 54 5.89 -52.04 2.77
CA LEU A 54 6.35 -50.67 2.91
C LEU A 54 5.46 -49.84 3.84
N GLU A 55 4.14 -49.97 3.71
CA GLU A 55 3.18 -49.24 4.55
C GLU A 55 3.22 -49.72 6.01
N VAL A 56 3.37 -51.03 6.22
CA VAL A 56 3.55 -51.62 7.56
C VAL A 56 4.88 -51.16 8.18
N ALA A 57 5.97 -51.12 7.41
CA ALA A 57 7.25 -50.60 7.90
C ALA A 57 7.14 -49.11 8.27
N LYS A 58 6.44 -48.30 7.47
CA LYS A 58 6.17 -46.89 7.77
C LYS A 58 5.40 -46.73 9.09
N GLN A 59 4.32 -47.50 9.29
CA GLN A 59 3.54 -47.46 10.52
C GLN A 59 4.36 -47.91 11.74
N ASN A 60 5.19 -48.95 11.59
CA ASN A 60 6.06 -49.42 12.66
C ASN A 60 7.11 -48.37 13.04
N VAL A 61 7.76 -47.72 12.06
CA VAL A 61 8.71 -46.63 12.31
C VAL A 61 8.02 -45.49 13.07
N LEU A 62 6.85 -45.03 12.61
CA LEU A 62 6.12 -43.95 13.27
C LEU A 62 5.63 -44.31 14.68
N LYS A 63 5.34 -45.60 14.93
CA LYS A 63 4.88 -46.10 16.24
C LYS A 63 6.04 -46.34 17.21
N ASN A 64 7.14 -46.94 16.76
CA ASN A 64 8.31 -47.26 17.58
C ASN A 64 9.12 -45.99 17.92
N ALA A 65 9.23 -45.04 16.99
CA ALA A 65 9.89 -43.76 17.20
C ALA A 65 9.15 -42.81 18.17
N ALA A 66 8.01 -43.23 18.73
CA ALA A 66 7.23 -42.45 19.68
C ALA A 66 7.53 -42.77 21.15
N SER A 67 8.41 -43.75 21.45
CA SER A 67 8.53 -44.29 22.81
C SER A 67 9.36 -43.46 23.78
N GLU A 68 10.22 -42.56 23.29
CA GLU A 68 11.13 -41.81 24.14
C GLU A 68 11.11 -40.31 23.81
N VAL A 69 10.68 -39.50 24.79
CA VAL A 69 10.59 -38.04 24.66
C VAL A 69 11.94 -37.45 25.05
N CYS A 70 12.62 -36.84 24.08
CA CYS A 70 13.85 -36.11 24.36
C CYS A 70 13.54 -34.83 25.14
N HIS A 71 14.16 -34.63 26.30
CA HIS A 71 13.94 -33.44 27.12
C HIS A 71 14.79 -32.24 26.66
N ASN A 72 16.05 -32.47 26.27
CA ASN A 72 16.97 -31.45 25.81
C ASN A 72 17.76 -31.97 24.62
N LEU A 73 17.81 -31.21 23.53
CA LEU A 73 18.62 -31.51 22.35
C LEU A 73 19.41 -30.27 21.94
N SER A 74 20.73 -30.38 21.87
CA SER A 74 21.54 -29.38 21.18
C SER A 74 21.60 -29.75 19.70
N LEU A 75 21.11 -28.86 18.84
CA LEU A 75 21.17 -29.08 17.39
C LEU A 75 22.57 -28.74 16.90
N THR A 76 23.26 -29.74 16.36
CA THR A 76 24.58 -29.63 15.74
C THR A 76 24.55 -30.27 14.35
N GLN A 77 25.69 -30.31 13.65
CA GLN A 77 25.81 -31.07 12.41
C GLN A 77 25.72 -32.59 12.63
N ASP A 78 26.01 -33.06 13.84
CA ASP A 78 26.01 -34.49 14.16
C ASP A 78 24.69 -34.84 14.84
N LEU A 79 23.72 -35.24 14.02
CA LEU A 79 22.43 -35.69 14.50
C LEU A 79 22.51 -37.16 14.97
N PRO A 80 21.71 -37.54 15.99
CA PRO A 80 21.69 -38.89 16.51
C PRO A 80 21.16 -39.90 15.49
N ASN A 81 21.73 -41.10 15.51
CA ASN A 81 21.28 -42.20 14.65
C ASN A 81 19.94 -42.81 15.12
N GLU A 82 19.63 -42.68 16.40
CA GLU A 82 18.37 -43.14 16.99
C GLU A 82 17.23 -42.15 16.69
N PRO A 83 16.00 -42.64 16.52
CA PRO A 83 14.86 -41.78 16.21
C PRO A 83 14.54 -40.87 17.41
N ILE A 84 14.41 -39.56 17.16
CA ILE A 84 14.06 -38.59 18.22
C ILE A 84 12.80 -37.83 17.84
N LEU A 85 11.83 -37.83 18.78
CA LEU A 85 10.66 -36.98 18.70
C LEU A 85 10.87 -35.71 19.54
N LEU A 86 10.91 -34.57 18.87
CA LEU A 86 10.90 -33.25 19.49
C LEU A 86 9.46 -32.77 19.64
N THR A 87 9.10 -32.34 20.84
CA THR A 87 7.75 -31.85 21.16
C THR A 87 7.84 -30.51 21.87
N GLU A 88 6.70 -29.92 22.22
CA GLU A 88 6.64 -28.71 23.06
C GLU A 88 7.32 -28.86 24.43
N LYS A 89 7.57 -30.09 24.87
CA LYS A 89 8.30 -30.41 26.11
C LYS A 89 9.81 -30.53 25.91
N THR A 90 10.26 -30.59 24.65
CA THR A 90 11.66 -30.70 24.27
C THR A 90 12.27 -29.32 24.12
N THR A 91 13.37 -29.06 24.82
CA THR A 91 14.17 -27.85 24.65
C THR A 91 15.24 -28.08 23.59
N ALA A 92 15.07 -27.47 22.42
CA ALA A 92 16.02 -27.44 21.33
C ALA A 92 16.97 -26.24 21.50
N THR A 93 18.25 -26.51 21.73
CA THR A 93 19.29 -25.48 21.84
C THR A 93 19.94 -25.24 20.48
N LEU A 94 19.93 -23.98 20.03
CA LEU A 94 20.57 -23.53 18.80
C LEU A 94 21.85 -22.77 19.16
N SER A 95 22.99 -23.17 18.61
CA SER A 95 24.28 -22.57 18.95
C SER A 95 25.26 -22.71 17.78
N ASN A 96 25.76 -21.59 17.25
CA ASN A 96 26.85 -21.55 16.27
C ASN A 96 26.63 -22.40 15.00
N ILE A 97 25.39 -22.45 14.52
CA ILE A 97 25.00 -23.16 13.29
C ILE A 97 24.39 -22.20 12.27
N GLU A 98 24.46 -22.54 10.99
CA GLU A 98 23.53 -22.03 9.98
C GLU A 98 22.41 -23.05 9.82
N MET A 99 21.15 -22.60 9.78
CA MET A 99 20.00 -23.47 9.54
C MET A 99 19.02 -22.91 8.51
N SER A 100 18.28 -23.78 7.83
CA SER A 100 17.25 -23.32 6.88
C SER A 100 16.06 -22.64 7.58
N GLU A 101 15.45 -21.60 6.99
CA GLU A 101 14.28 -20.94 7.62
C GLU A 101 13.13 -21.91 7.89
N LYS A 102 12.90 -22.86 6.98
CA LYS A 102 11.82 -23.84 7.09
C LYS A 102 11.98 -24.72 8.34
N LEU A 103 13.20 -25.16 8.63
CA LEU A 103 13.49 -25.93 9.85
C LEU A 103 13.32 -25.06 11.09
N PHE A 104 13.82 -23.83 11.06
CA PHE A 104 13.71 -22.90 12.18
C PHE A 104 12.24 -22.63 12.57
N PHE A 105 11.38 -22.28 11.60
CA PHE A 105 9.97 -22.00 11.88
C PHE A 105 9.20 -23.24 12.37
N VAL A 106 9.51 -24.43 11.84
CA VAL A 106 8.90 -25.67 12.34
C VAL A 106 9.31 -25.94 13.80
N LEU A 107 10.57 -25.70 14.16
CA LEU A 107 11.02 -25.85 15.55
C LEU A 107 10.39 -24.80 16.46
N LEU A 108 10.29 -23.54 16.01
CA LEU A 108 9.58 -22.49 16.75
C LEU A 108 8.13 -22.89 17.07
N GLU A 109 7.42 -23.49 16.12
CA GLU A 109 6.02 -23.89 16.30
C GLU A 109 5.83 -25.13 17.18
N LYS A 110 6.81 -26.04 17.20
CA LYS A 110 6.62 -27.41 17.70
C LYS A 110 7.48 -27.77 18.92
N THR A 111 8.48 -26.96 19.26
CA THR A 111 9.42 -27.25 20.35
C THR A 111 9.71 -26.01 21.18
N LYS A 112 10.24 -26.17 22.39
CA LYS A 112 10.84 -25.02 23.10
C LYS A 112 12.19 -24.74 22.48
N VAL A 113 12.48 -23.48 22.14
CA VAL A 113 13.75 -23.09 21.53
C VAL A 113 14.56 -22.26 22.53
N THR A 114 15.84 -22.56 22.65
CA THR A 114 16.79 -21.78 23.47
C THR A 114 18.01 -21.45 22.63
N ILE A 115 18.48 -20.20 22.74
CA ILE A 115 19.67 -19.75 22.03
C ILE A 115 20.86 -19.88 22.96
N GLY A 116 21.82 -20.74 22.60
CA GLY A 116 23.09 -20.87 23.31
C GLY A 116 24.09 -19.80 22.84
N GLU A 117 24.32 -19.74 21.54
CA GLU A 117 25.16 -18.74 20.87
C GLU A 117 24.46 -18.22 19.62
N ARG A 118 24.98 -17.13 19.04
CA ARG A 118 24.47 -16.59 17.77
C ARG A 118 24.47 -17.68 16.70
N PHE A 119 23.37 -17.80 15.97
CA PHE A 119 23.20 -18.73 14.85
C PHE A 119 22.65 -17.96 13.65
N SER A 120 22.66 -18.58 12.47
CA SER A 120 22.22 -17.93 11.23
C SER A 120 21.07 -18.68 10.56
N ILE A 121 20.21 -17.95 9.86
CA ILE A 121 19.12 -18.51 9.05
C ILE A 121 19.36 -18.20 7.57
N THR A 122 19.09 -19.19 6.72
CA THR A 122 19.26 -19.12 5.27
C THR A 122 18.10 -19.77 4.51
N LYS A 123 18.01 -19.48 3.21
CA LYS A 123 17.02 -20.06 2.30
C LYS A 123 16.97 -21.59 2.40
N HIS A 124 15.78 -22.15 2.56
CA HIS A 124 15.60 -23.60 2.44
C HIS A 124 15.76 -24.08 1.00
N VAL A 125 16.56 -25.14 0.81
CA VAL A 125 16.77 -25.82 -0.47
C VAL A 125 16.64 -27.32 -0.22
N ASP A 126 15.63 -27.97 -0.82
CA ASP A 126 15.29 -29.37 -0.53
C ASP A 126 16.45 -30.35 -0.83
N SER A 127 17.33 -30.00 -1.78
CA SER A 127 18.49 -30.81 -2.14
C SER A 127 19.67 -30.71 -1.17
N GLU A 128 19.66 -29.74 -0.25
CA GLU A 128 20.80 -29.41 0.59
C GLU A 128 20.59 -29.74 2.07
N ASN A 129 21.69 -29.80 2.81
CA ASN A 129 21.65 -29.94 4.27
C ASN A 129 21.01 -28.70 4.91
N CYS A 130 20.03 -28.93 5.77
CA CYS A 130 19.29 -27.90 6.48
C CYS A 130 20.01 -27.36 7.72
N ILE A 131 21.13 -27.97 8.14
CA ILE A 131 22.03 -27.49 9.21
C ILE A 131 23.47 -27.48 8.68
N ARG A 132 24.24 -26.43 8.98
CA ARG A 132 25.65 -26.27 8.60
C ARG A 132 26.43 -25.55 9.70
N GLU A 133 27.75 -25.53 9.55
CA GLU A 133 28.63 -24.71 10.37
C GLU A 133 28.39 -23.23 10.07
N SER A 134 28.42 -22.41 11.10
CA SER A 134 28.28 -20.95 10.97
C SER A 134 29.38 -20.32 10.09
N SER A 135 30.59 -20.90 10.08
CA SER A 135 31.73 -20.44 9.27
C SER A 135 31.53 -20.59 7.77
N MET A 136 30.56 -21.41 7.35
CA MET A 136 30.23 -21.70 5.95
C MET A 136 28.93 -21.01 5.50
N ALA A 137 28.50 -19.97 6.23
CA ALA A 137 27.23 -19.31 5.98
C ALA A 137 27.16 -18.76 4.55
N ARG A 138 26.16 -19.17 3.80
CA ARG A 138 26.07 -18.88 2.35
C ARG A 138 25.54 -17.49 2.04
N GLU A 139 25.20 -16.72 3.08
CA GLU A 139 24.56 -15.40 2.97
C GLU A 139 23.39 -15.40 1.97
N THR A 140 22.72 -16.54 1.82
CA THR A 140 21.70 -16.71 0.79
C THR A 140 20.41 -16.05 1.26
N PRO A 141 19.93 -15.02 0.55
CA PRO A 141 18.84 -14.22 1.05
C PRO A 141 17.52 -14.98 0.99
N PHE A 142 16.70 -14.85 2.03
CA PHE A 142 15.40 -15.51 2.11
C PHE A 142 14.23 -14.54 2.28
N TYR A 143 13.02 -15.09 2.14
CA TYR A 143 11.76 -14.37 2.27
C TYR A 143 11.19 -14.61 3.67
N LEU A 144 10.99 -13.54 4.42
CA LEU A 144 10.33 -13.60 5.73
C LEU A 144 8.86 -13.22 5.55
N SER A 145 7.99 -14.21 5.41
CA SER A 145 6.55 -13.99 5.31
C SER A 145 5.79 -14.50 6.53
N GLY A 146 4.72 -13.80 6.88
CA GLY A 146 3.88 -14.11 8.03
C GLY A 146 2.91 -15.27 7.78
N GLY A 147 2.61 -16.02 8.84
CA GLY A 147 1.52 -16.99 8.93
C GLY A 147 0.93 -17.00 10.34
N VAL A 148 -0.11 -17.80 10.58
CA VAL A 148 -0.67 -17.98 11.93
C VAL A 148 0.35 -18.74 12.77
N LEU A 149 0.96 -18.07 13.75
CA LEU A 149 1.90 -18.68 14.69
C LEU A 149 1.18 -19.31 15.87
N SER A 150 1.75 -20.39 16.40
CA SER A 150 1.32 -20.93 17.70
C SER A 150 1.75 -19.99 18.84
N SER A 151 1.04 -20.04 19.97
CA SER A 151 1.47 -19.33 21.20
C SER A 151 2.90 -19.70 21.60
N LEU A 152 3.27 -20.98 21.42
CA LEU A 152 4.63 -21.47 21.65
C LEU A 152 5.68 -20.76 20.78
N ALA A 153 5.37 -20.50 19.51
CA ALA A 153 6.29 -19.79 18.62
C ALA A 153 6.51 -18.33 19.08
N LEU A 154 5.46 -17.65 19.52
CA LEU A 154 5.57 -16.29 20.06
C LEU A 154 6.37 -16.27 21.37
N GLU A 155 6.09 -17.19 22.29
CA GLU A 155 6.86 -17.35 23.53
C GLU A 155 8.35 -17.65 23.26
N ASN A 156 8.63 -18.47 22.24
CA ASN A 156 10.00 -18.76 21.84
C ASN A 156 10.70 -17.50 21.34
N ILE A 157 10.06 -16.71 20.47
CA ILE A 157 10.62 -15.45 19.94
C ILE A 157 10.89 -14.45 21.07
N GLU A 158 9.93 -14.27 21.98
CA GLU A 158 10.05 -13.34 23.13
C GLU A 158 11.30 -13.64 23.97
N ARG A 159 11.60 -14.93 24.20
CA ARG A 159 12.77 -15.37 24.99
C ARG A 159 14.11 -15.17 24.27
N MET A 160 14.14 -14.94 22.96
CA MET A 160 15.40 -14.81 22.22
C MET A 160 16.09 -13.49 22.53
N PRO A 161 17.43 -13.46 22.62
CA PRO A 161 18.17 -12.21 22.72
C PRO A 161 18.05 -11.37 21.42
N PRO A 162 18.11 -10.03 21.49
CA PRO A 162 18.23 -9.20 20.29
C PRO A 162 19.47 -9.56 19.46
N LYS A 163 19.37 -9.45 18.13
CA LYS A 163 20.46 -9.76 17.17
C LYS A 163 21.06 -11.17 17.30
N SER A 164 20.35 -12.12 17.91
CA SER A 164 20.81 -13.50 18.07
C SER A 164 20.76 -14.33 16.78
N ILE A 165 20.03 -13.85 15.77
CA ILE A 165 19.80 -14.55 14.50
C ILE A 165 20.48 -13.80 13.35
N GLY A 166 21.60 -14.29 12.84
CA GLY A 166 22.21 -13.76 11.62
C GLY A 166 21.36 -14.10 10.39
N CYS A 167 21.13 -13.14 9.49
CA CYS A 167 20.45 -13.40 8.23
C CYS A 167 20.79 -12.39 7.14
N VAL A 168 20.49 -12.78 5.90
CA VAL A 168 20.36 -11.89 4.76
C VAL A 168 18.92 -11.97 4.28
N LEU A 169 18.26 -10.82 4.17
CA LEU A 169 16.84 -10.76 3.79
C LEU A 169 16.71 -10.32 2.33
N LYS A 170 15.83 -10.99 1.60
CA LYS A 170 15.39 -10.54 0.28
C LYS A 170 14.13 -9.69 0.36
N GLU A 171 13.19 -10.12 1.20
CA GLU A 171 11.87 -9.52 1.33
C GLU A 171 11.29 -9.89 2.70
N VAL A 172 10.55 -8.96 3.29
CA VAL A 172 9.85 -9.10 4.56
C VAL A 172 8.41 -8.67 4.35
N ASN A 173 7.48 -9.55 4.65
CA ASN A 173 6.06 -9.36 4.43
C ASN A 173 5.28 -9.93 5.63
N LEU A 174 5.05 -9.09 6.65
CA LEU A 174 4.46 -9.49 7.92
C LEU A 174 3.16 -8.71 8.17
N TYR A 175 2.03 -9.31 7.80
CA TYR A 175 0.70 -8.72 7.97
C TYR A 175 -0.09 -9.45 9.05
N ARG A 176 -0.70 -8.69 9.96
CA ARG A 176 -1.61 -9.16 11.02
C ARG A 176 -1.02 -10.30 11.87
N THR A 177 0.25 -10.18 12.25
CA THR A 177 0.98 -11.25 12.97
C THR A 177 1.91 -10.69 14.05
N GLY A 178 1.94 -11.36 15.21
CA GLY A 178 2.94 -11.13 16.25
C GLY A 178 4.37 -11.51 15.86
N LEU A 179 4.56 -12.13 14.69
CA LEU A 179 5.88 -12.41 14.13
C LEU A 179 6.72 -11.14 13.92
N ILE A 180 6.10 -9.94 13.85
CA ILE A 180 6.81 -8.66 13.68
C ILE A 180 7.94 -8.50 14.71
N ASN A 181 7.74 -8.94 15.96
CA ASN A 181 8.77 -8.84 17.01
C ASN A 181 10.06 -9.63 16.69
N ILE A 182 10.03 -10.60 15.77
CA ILE A 182 11.24 -11.30 15.31
C ILE A 182 12.28 -10.34 14.74
N LEU A 183 11.88 -9.19 14.18
CA LEU A 183 12.79 -8.20 13.61
C LEU A 183 13.83 -7.72 14.64
N SER A 184 13.47 -7.63 15.91
CA SER A 184 14.41 -7.29 17.00
C SER A 184 15.50 -8.36 17.23
N LYS A 185 15.19 -9.61 16.87
CA LYS A 185 16.06 -10.77 17.05
C LYS A 185 17.01 -10.98 15.87
N LEU A 186 16.68 -10.40 14.72
CA LEU A 186 17.49 -10.47 13.52
C LEU A 186 18.70 -9.54 13.59
N GLY A 187 19.88 -10.07 13.30
CA GLY A 187 21.11 -9.36 12.99
C GLY A 187 21.33 -9.39 11.48
N ILE A 188 20.64 -8.51 10.77
CA ILE A 188 20.67 -8.38 9.31
C ILE A 188 22.01 -7.75 8.89
N ASN A 189 22.67 -8.32 7.88
CA ASN A 189 23.94 -7.80 7.34
C ASN A 189 23.75 -6.39 6.76
N GLU A 190 24.71 -5.50 7.00
CA GLU A 190 24.67 -4.11 6.52
C GLU A 190 24.52 -3.98 5.00
N GLU A 191 25.08 -4.93 4.27
CA GLU A 191 25.09 -4.99 2.80
C GLU A 191 23.82 -5.64 2.20
N SER A 192 22.87 -6.06 3.04
CA SER A 192 21.63 -6.70 2.59
C SER A 192 20.83 -5.77 1.68
N LYS A 193 20.38 -6.28 0.53
CA LYS A 193 19.49 -5.58 -0.40
C LYS A 193 18.09 -6.18 -0.31
N VAL A 194 17.22 -5.51 0.45
CA VAL A 194 15.83 -5.89 0.67
C VAL A 194 14.95 -5.25 -0.40
N LYS A 195 14.30 -6.08 -1.21
CA LYS A 195 13.39 -5.64 -2.25
C LYS A 195 12.12 -5.00 -1.67
N TRP A 196 11.57 -5.59 -0.61
CA TRP A 196 10.35 -5.10 0.02
C TRP A 196 10.36 -5.36 1.53
N LEU A 197 10.10 -4.32 2.32
CA LEU A 197 9.75 -4.38 3.74
C LEU A 197 8.29 -3.93 3.93
N GLY A 198 7.37 -4.88 4.03
CA GLY A 198 5.94 -4.66 4.30
C GLY A 198 5.55 -5.17 5.68
N LEU A 199 5.06 -4.28 6.56
CA LEU A 199 4.63 -4.61 7.92
C LEU A 199 3.25 -4.00 8.20
N SER A 200 2.31 -4.78 8.74
CA SER A 200 0.96 -4.31 9.08
C SER A 200 0.45 -4.99 10.34
N THR A 201 -0.01 -4.23 11.33
CA THR A 201 -0.68 -4.79 12.51
C THR A 201 -1.58 -3.78 13.20
N ARG A 202 -2.77 -4.24 13.62
CA ARG A 202 -3.73 -3.46 14.42
C ARG A 202 -3.59 -3.69 15.93
N GLU A 203 -2.76 -4.64 16.34
CA GLU A 203 -2.53 -4.96 17.74
C GLU A 203 -1.20 -4.34 18.19
N LYS A 204 -1.25 -3.53 19.25
CA LYS A 204 -0.10 -2.84 19.83
C LYS A 204 0.92 -3.82 20.39
N GLU A 205 0.45 -4.95 20.90
CA GLU A 205 1.23 -6.04 21.49
C GLU A 205 2.22 -6.64 20.47
N HIS A 206 1.86 -6.65 19.18
CA HIS A 206 2.70 -7.16 18.09
C HIS A 206 3.96 -6.32 17.83
N VAL A 207 4.03 -5.09 18.35
CA VAL A 207 5.19 -4.20 18.21
C VAL A 207 5.76 -3.73 19.56
N ALA A 208 5.10 -4.06 20.66
CA ALA A 208 5.43 -3.53 21.99
C ALA A 208 6.89 -3.80 22.40
N GLU A 209 7.43 -4.97 22.05
CA GLU A 209 8.81 -5.34 22.33
C GLU A 209 9.80 -4.44 21.56
N ILE A 210 9.57 -4.24 20.26
CA ILE A 210 10.41 -3.37 19.42
C ILE A 210 10.40 -1.93 19.94
N LEU A 211 9.24 -1.46 20.39
CA LEU A 211 9.10 -0.11 20.93
C LEU A 211 9.80 0.06 22.29
N ALA A 212 9.74 -0.97 23.14
CA ALA A 212 10.31 -0.95 24.50
C ALA A 212 11.84 -1.00 24.52
N GLN A 213 12.48 -1.60 23.51
CA GLN A 213 13.93 -1.65 23.42
C GLN A 213 14.54 -0.34 22.90
N ASN A 214 15.79 -0.04 23.31
CA ASN A 214 16.56 1.12 22.84
C ASN A 214 17.42 0.82 21.60
N GLN A 215 17.47 -0.43 21.16
CA GLN A 215 18.31 -0.83 20.04
C GLN A 215 17.64 -0.52 18.70
N VAL A 216 18.43 0.03 17.77
CA VAL A 216 18.02 0.17 16.37
C VAL A 216 18.10 -1.18 15.65
N ILE A 217 17.10 -1.45 14.84
CA ILE A 217 17.00 -2.60 13.95
C ILE A 217 17.50 -2.17 12.58
N TYR A 218 18.66 -2.69 12.18
CA TYR A 218 19.22 -2.42 10.88
C TYR A 218 18.53 -3.32 9.84
N VAL A 219 18.02 -2.77 8.73
CA VAL A 219 17.24 -3.52 7.74
C VAL A 219 17.89 -3.63 6.36
N GLY A 220 19.13 -3.16 6.18
CA GLY A 220 19.77 -3.15 4.87
C GLY A 220 19.42 -1.93 4.04
N SER A 221 19.71 -2.04 2.74
CA SER A 221 19.15 -1.18 1.72
C SER A 221 17.77 -1.67 1.34
N VAL A 222 16.78 -0.77 1.27
CA VAL A 222 15.39 -1.12 0.99
C VAL A 222 14.96 -0.46 -0.33
N GLU A 223 14.38 -1.24 -1.23
CA GLU A 223 13.80 -0.73 -2.50
C GLU A 223 12.36 -0.25 -2.28
N LYS A 224 11.51 -1.01 -1.57
CA LYS A 224 10.13 -0.62 -1.22
C LYS A 224 9.83 -0.82 0.25
N MET A 225 9.18 0.14 0.89
CA MET A 225 8.77 0.06 2.29
C MET A 225 7.32 0.46 2.46
N THR A 226 6.55 -0.39 3.15
CA THR A 226 5.15 -0.15 3.49
C THR A 226 4.92 -0.48 4.96
N LEU A 227 4.47 0.50 5.74
CA LEU A 227 4.09 0.30 7.15
C LEU A 227 2.64 0.71 7.37
N GLU A 228 1.86 -0.18 7.98
CA GLU A 228 0.44 0.06 8.25
C GLU A 228 0.10 -0.07 9.73
N ASN A 229 -0.78 0.81 10.22
CA ASN A 229 -1.34 0.79 11.57
C ASN A 229 -0.24 0.87 12.65
N TYR A 230 -0.28 0.07 13.71
CA TYR A 230 0.77 0.06 14.75
C TYR A 230 2.17 -0.26 14.22
N ALA A 231 2.31 -0.84 13.01
CA ALA A 231 3.64 -1.02 12.41
C ALA A 231 4.30 0.32 12.04
N VAL A 232 3.53 1.38 11.81
CA VAL A 232 4.09 2.72 11.61
C VAL A 232 4.95 3.12 12.81
N SER A 233 4.47 2.87 14.03
CA SER A 233 5.13 3.28 15.28
C SER A 233 6.58 2.79 15.45
N ILE A 234 6.98 1.71 14.78
CA ILE A 234 8.34 1.17 14.88
C ILE A 234 9.33 1.82 13.92
N LEU A 235 8.87 2.68 13.00
CA LEU A 235 9.70 3.36 12.01
C LEU A 235 10.96 4.03 12.60
N PRO A 236 10.91 4.75 13.75
CA PRO A 236 12.12 5.33 14.38
C PRO A 236 13.12 4.28 14.89
N LYS A 237 12.68 3.04 15.08
CA LYS A 237 13.53 1.92 15.48
C LYS A 237 14.20 1.24 14.28
N LEU A 238 13.75 1.51 13.06
CA LEU A 238 14.32 0.96 11.84
C LEU A 238 15.45 1.87 11.33
N LYS A 239 16.58 1.27 10.98
CA LYS A 239 17.72 1.94 10.34
C LYS A 239 17.93 1.37 8.95
N ILE A 240 17.63 2.20 7.95
CA ILE A 240 17.92 1.93 6.53
C ILE A 240 19.34 2.44 6.22
N HIS A 241 20.01 1.79 5.28
CA HIS A 241 21.31 2.24 4.80
C HIS A 241 21.23 3.66 4.20
N GLN A 242 22.24 4.50 4.45
CA GLN A 242 22.20 5.94 4.06
C GLN A 242 22.14 6.17 2.55
N ASN A 243 22.69 5.24 1.76
CA ASN A 243 22.71 5.31 0.30
C ASN A 243 21.56 4.52 -0.34
N SER A 244 20.49 4.25 0.41
CA SER A 244 19.32 3.58 -0.16
C SER A 244 18.56 4.49 -1.10
N GLU A 245 18.33 3.96 -2.30
CA GLU A 245 17.42 4.50 -3.30
C GLU A 245 16.09 3.74 -3.15
N VAL A 246 15.15 4.37 -2.45
CA VAL A 246 13.82 3.83 -2.18
C VAL A 246 12.91 4.24 -3.34
N GLU A 247 12.34 3.26 -4.03
CA GLU A 247 11.33 3.51 -5.05
C GLU A 247 10.01 3.98 -4.43
N LEU A 248 9.56 3.30 -3.38
CA LEU A 248 8.29 3.58 -2.71
C LEU A 248 8.42 3.57 -1.19
N PHE A 249 7.95 4.63 -0.54
CA PHE A 249 7.82 4.75 0.90
C PHE A 249 6.37 5.08 1.28
N GLY A 250 5.61 4.07 1.74
CA GLY A 250 4.20 4.18 2.10
C GLY A 250 3.94 4.02 3.59
N LEU A 251 3.22 4.95 4.21
CA LEU A 251 2.71 4.86 5.58
C LEU A 251 1.19 5.03 5.60
N TYR A 252 0.49 4.12 6.28
CA TYR A 252 -0.97 4.15 6.39
C TYR A 252 -1.37 3.99 7.86
N ALA A 253 -2.12 4.92 8.42
CA ALA A 253 -2.49 4.87 9.85
C ALA A 253 -3.92 5.38 10.07
N ASP A 254 -4.88 4.47 10.22
CA ASP A 254 -6.30 4.77 10.42
C ASP A 254 -6.64 5.35 11.81
N GLU A 255 -5.74 5.26 12.80
CA GLU A 255 -5.94 5.76 14.16
C GLU A 255 -4.76 6.59 14.69
N ALA A 256 -5.05 7.59 15.54
CA ALA A 256 -4.03 8.47 16.12
C ALA A 256 -2.98 7.72 16.96
N GLU A 257 -3.39 6.62 17.59
CA GLU A 257 -2.54 5.79 18.45
C GLU A 257 -1.40 5.14 17.65
N HIS A 258 -1.63 4.81 16.38
CA HIS A 258 -0.66 4.19 15.46
C HIS A 258 0.58 5.05 15.23
N VAL A 259 0.44 6.38 15.27
CA VAL A 259 1.54 7.34 15.06
C VAL A 259 2.01 8.02 16.34
N SER A 260 1.28 7.84 17.45
CA SER A 260 1.52 8.53 18.73
C SER A 260 2.97 8.41 19.23
N ALA A 261 3.59 7.23 19.09
CA ALA A 261 4.97 6.98 19.52
C ALA A 261 6.00 7.79 18.71
N ILE A 262 5.77 7.98 17.41
CA ILE A 262 6.62 8.80 16.54
C ILE A 262 6.43 10.27 16.88
N LEU A 263 5.17 10.69 16.98
CA LEU A 263 4.82 12.09 17.23
C LEU A 263 5.23 12.57 18.63
N SER A 264 5.47 11.67 19.58
CA SER A 264 5.97 12.00 20.92
C SER A 264 7.49 12.15 20.97
N GLN A 265 8.21 11.81 19.90
CA GLN A 265 9.67 11.91 19.84
C GLN A 265 10.08 13.20 19.11
N ASP A 266 11.19 13.79 19.57
CA ASP A 266 11.89 14.91 18.89
C ASP A 266 12.91 14.40 17.86
N GLN A 267 13.09 13.08 17.75
CA GLN A 267 14.00 12.47 16.80
C GLN A 267 13.42 12.52 15.40
N ILE A 268 14.13 13.25 14.55
CA ILE A 268 13.92 13.27 13.11
C ILE A 268 14.55 12.00 12.52
N PHE A 269 13.81 11.23 11.73
CA PHE A 269 14.32 10.05 11.03
C PHE A 269 14.41 10.30 9.51
N CYS A 270 15.29 9.58 8.81
CA CYS A 270 15.57 9.72 7.39
C CYS A 270 15.53 8.35 6.74
N VAL A 271 14.87 8.25 5.58
CA VAL A 271 14.63 6.99 4.85
C VAL A 271 15.50 6.86 3.58
N GLY A 272 16.50 7.72 3.42
CA GLY A 272 17.36 7.76 2.23
C GLY A 272 16.82 8.70 1.16
N LYS A 273 17.09 8.38 -0.11
CA LYS A 273 16.52 9.06 -1.28
C LYS A 273 15.26 8.31 -1.70
N VAL A 274 14.13 8.99 -1.85
CA VAL A 274 12.84 8.35 -2.13
C VAL A 274 12.25 8.93 -3.41
N LYS A 275 11.80 8.07 -4.33
CA LYS A 275 11.09 8.51 -5.54
C LYS A 275 9.62 8.78 -5.27
N GLU A 276 8.92 7.83 -4.67
CA GLU A 276 7.48 7.92 -4.39
C GLU A 276 7.22 7.83 -2.89
N MET A 277 6.42 8.76 -2.38
CA MET A 277 5.99 8.82 -1.00
C MET A 277 4.47 8.79 -0.91
N GLU A 278 3.93 7.93 -0.05
CA GLU A 278 2.50 7.84 0.21
C GLU A 278 2.24 7.92 1.72
N PHE A 279 1.42 8.88 2.13
CA PHE A 279 0.97 8.99 3.52
C PHE A 279 -0.55 9.09 3.56
N CYS A 280 -1.18 8.11 4.20
CA CYS A 280 -2.62 8.07 4.36
C CYS A 280 -3.03 8.23 5.83
N ASP A 281 -4.13 8.95 6.04
CA ASP A 281 -4.81 9.12 7.32
C ASP A 281 -3.88 9.81 8.36
N TYR A 282 -3.79 9.32 9.59
CA TYR A 282 -2.91 9.89 10.61
C TYR A 282 -1.42 9.82 10.25
N ALA A 283 -1.03 9.04 9.23
CA ALA A 283 0.36 8.97 8.79
C ALA A 283 0.83 10.28 8.15
N VAL A 284 -0.08 11.14 7.69
CA VAL A 284 0.27 12.48 7.18
C VAL A 284 1.04 13.29 8.25
N PHE A 285 0.74 13.11 9.54
CA PHE A 285 1.51 13.76 10.60
C PHE A 285 2.96 13.30 10.70
N VAL A 286 3.22 12.05 10.32
CA VAL A 286 4.58 11.49 10.34
C VAL A 286 5.42 12.19 9.28
N PHE A 287 4.86 12.44 8.09
CA PHE A 287 5.51 13.25 7.05
C PHE A 287 5.92 14.63 7.59
N LEU A 288 5.08 15.29 8.39
CA LEU A 288 5.38 16.61 8.97
C LEU A 288 6.55 16.60 9.95
N LYS A 289 6.88 15.44 10.53
CA LYS A 289 8.02 15.25 11.43
C LYS A 289 9.28 14.73 10.73
N MET A 290 9.21 14.36 9.45
CA MET A 290 10.37 13.89 8.70
C MET A 290 11.31 15.04 8.37
N LYS A 291 12.63 14.78 8.34
CA LYS A 291 13.60 15.76 7.82
C LYS A 291 13.31 15.96 6.34
N LYS A 292 13.58 17.16 5.81
CA LYS A 292 13.91 17.35 4.38
C LYS A 292 14.70 16.13 3.91
N VAL A 293 14.13 15.39 2.99
CA VAL A 293 14.76 14.24 2.34
C VAL A 293 16.06 14.76 1.70
N VAL A 294 17.05 13.88 1.51
CA VAL A 294 18.33 14.30 0.89
C VAL A 294 18.09 14.94 -0.49
N GLU A 295 17.07 14.45 -1.20
CA GLU A 295 16.48 14.95 -2.44
C GLU A 295 14.95 14.82 -2.32
N ASP A 296 14.18 15.80 -2.77
CA ASP A 296 12.71 15.77 -2.71
C ASP A 296 12.14 14.64 -3.60
N PRO A 297 11.02 14.00 -3.19
CA PRO A 297 10.44 12.91 -3.96
C PRO A 297 9.85 13.40 -5.28
N GLU A 298 9.91 12.54 -6.31
CA GLU A 298 9.20 12.74 -7.57
C GLU A 298 7.69 12.84 -7.28
N ASN A 299 7.12 11.84 -6.60
CA ASN A 299 5.69 11.80 -6.28
C ASN A 299 5.44 11.85 -4.75
N LEU A 300 4.51 12.70 -4.31
CA LEU A 300 4.03 12.72 -2.93
C LEU A 300 2.48 12.67 -2.93
N LEU A 301 1.95 11.57 -2.40
CA LEU A 301 0.54 11.40 -2.10
C LEU A 301 0.31 11.66 -0.61
N LEU A 302 -0.57 12.62 -0.31
CA LEU A 302 -1.09 12.84 1.04
C LEU A 302 -2.62 12.67 1.00
N SER A 303 -3.12 11.64 1.67
CA SER A 303 -4.56 11.35 1.74
C SER A 303 -5.00 11.37 3.19
N ILE A 304 -6.13 11.98 3.51
CA ILE A 304 -6.74 11.90 4.85
C ILE A 304 -8.18 11.49 4.68
N ASN A 305 -8.53 10.25 5.04
CA ASN A 305 -9.90 9.78 4.86
C ASN A 305 -10.79 10.12 6.05
N GLY A 306 -11.93 10.75 5.78
CA GLY A 306 -13.01 10.97 6.75
C GLY A 306 -12.93 12.25 7.62
N ASP A 307 -14.09 12.87 7.79
CA ASP A 307 -14.25 14.21 8.39
C ASP A 307 -13.83 14.27 9.87
N GLU A 308 -14.16 13.26 10.68
CA GLU A 308 -13.78 13.22 12.09
C GLU A 308 -12.25 13.13 12.28
N MET A 309 -11.58 12.44 11.35
CA MET A 309 -10.13 12.29 11.37
C MET A 309 -9.47 13.61 11.02
N TRP A 310 -9.94 14.28 9.97
CA TRP A 310 -9.47 15.61 9.60
C TRP A 310 -9.57 16.61 10.76
N LYS A 311 -10.70 16.66 11.46
CA LYS A 311 -10.89 17.56 12.61
C LYS A 311 -9.86 17.34 13.71
N LYS A 312 -9.60 16.07 14.09
CA LYS A 312 -8.57 15.71 15.07
C LYS A 312 -7.18 16.09 14.59
N ILE A 313 -6.94 15.99 13.27
CA ILE A 313 -5.68 16.37 12.66
C ILE A 313 -5.48 17.90 12.72
N HIS A 314 -6.49 18.65 12.31
CA HIS A 314 -6.49 20.11 12.25
C HIS A 314 -6.35 20.77 13.63
N GLU A 315 -7.12 20.33 14.64
CA GLU A 315 -7.01 20.84 16.02
C GLU A 315 -5.58 20.73 16.58
N LYS A 316 -4.82 19.74 16.10
CA LYS A 316 -3.42 19.55 16.49
C LYS A 316 -2.48 20.47 15.70
N LEU A 317 -2.69 20.64 14.40
CA LEU A 317 -1.90 21.54 13.54
C LEU A 317 -2.07 23.01 13.93
N GLU A 318 -3.29 23.45 14.26
CA GLU A 318 -3.55 24.81 14.74
C GLU A 318 -2.81 25.13 16.04
N LYS A 319 -2.79 24.17 16.98
CA LYS A 319 -2.04 24.31 18.25
C LYS A 319 -0.54 24.41 18.03
N GLU A 320 -0.01 23.74 17.00
CA GLU A 320 1.42 23.70 16.71
C GLU A 320 1.88 24.83 15.75
N ASN A 321 0.95 25.61 15.16
CA ASN A 321 1.23 26.67 14.17
C ASN A 321 2.13 26.21 13.02
N THR A 322 1.94 24.95 12.59
CA THR A 322 2.77 24.29 11.58
C THR A 322 2.25 24.63 10.19
N ALA A 323 2.87 25.62 9.53
CA ALA A 323 2.70 25.84 8.09
C ALA A 323 3.54 24.81 7.33
N ILE A 324 2.95 24.12 6.35
CA ILE A 324 3.64 23.05 5.64
C ILE A 324 4.17 23.59 4.31
N CYS A 325 5.48 23.76 4.23
CA CYS A 325 6.14 24.12 2.97
C CYS A 325 6.52 22.82 2.24
N ILE A 326 5.75 22.44 1.21
CA ILE A 326 6.15 21.38 0.28
C ILE A 326 6.92 22.07 -0.83
N GLU A 327 8.25 22.09 -0.71
CA GLU A 327 9.07 22.95 -1.56
C GLU A 327 9.27 22.40 -2.98
N GLU A 328 9.23 21.07 -3.23
CA GLU A 328 9.62 20.51 -4.55
C GLU A 328 8.99 19.14 -4.96
N VAL A 329 7.67 18.97 -4.91
CA VAL A 329 7.02 17.72 -5.40
C VAL A 329 6.59 17.86 -6.87
N GLU A 330 6.85 16.84 -7.70
CA GLU A 330 6.45 16.80 -9.13
C GLU A 330 4.93 16.67 -9.28
N LYS A 331 4.32 15.77 -8.50
CA LYS A 331 2.87 15.55 -8.46
C LYS A 331 2.35 15.49 -7.02
N LEU A 332 1.49 16.45 -6.67
CA LEU A 332 0.77 16.46 -5.40
C LEU A 332 -0.68 16.02 -5.64
N ILE A 333 -1.03 14.84 -5.13
CA ILE A 333 -2.42 14.37 -5.08
C ILE A 333 -2.89 14.56 -3.65
N LEU A 334 -3.93 15.38 -3.46
CA LEU A 334 -4.63 15.48 -2.19
C LEU A 334 -6.00 14.83 -2.39
N SER A 335 -6.32 13.85 -1.55
CA SER A 335 -7.65 13.25 -1.52
C SER A 335 -8.34 13.60 -0.20
N GLU A 336 -9.59 14.03 -0.33
CA GLU A 336 -10.54 14.39 0.74
C GLU A 336 -10.18 15.67 1.52
N HIS A 337 -9.20 15.64 2.44
CA HIS A 337 -8.87 16.81 3.29
C HIS A 337 -7.36 17.12 3.32
N SER A 338 -6.99 18.42 3.27
CA SER A 338 -5.60 18.86 3.07
C SER A 338 -5.20 20.02 3.99
N PRO A 339 -4.07 19.94 4.72
CA PRO A 339 -3.55 21.06 5.51
C PRO A 339 -2.95 22.18 4.65
N SER A 340 -2.64 23.31 5.29
CA SER A 340 -2.16 24.52 4.62
C SER A 340 -0.78 24.31 4.01
N PHE A 341 -0.70 24.37 2.68
CA PHE A 341 0.54 24.21 1.91
C PHE A 341 0.98 25.50 1.21
N GLU A 342 2.28 25.77 1.22
CA GLU A 342 2.96 26.65 0.26
C GLU A 342 3.82 25.81 -0.68
N ASN A 343 3.53 25.83 -1.99
CA ASN A 343 4.42 25.29 -3.03
C ASN A 343 5.16 26.45 -3.71
N LYS A 344 6.49 26.38 -3.85
CA LYS A 344 7.32 27.46 -4.43
C LYS A 344 7.97 27.12 -5.77
N ARG A 345 7.73 25.93 -6.34
CA ARG A 345 8.40 25.46 -7.57
C ARG A 345 7.59 25.80 -8.83
N ARG A 346 8.25 26.18 -9.93
CA ARG A 346 7.58 26.61 -11.19
C ARG A 346 6.96 25.49 -12.04
N ASP A 347 7.16 24.22 -11.69
CA ASP A 347 6.88 23.07 -12.57
C ASP A 347 5.94 21.98 -12.01
N GLY A 348 5.31 22.16 -10.84
CA GLY A 348 4.49 21.11 -10.19
C GLY A 348 3.12 20.85 -10.83
N GLN A 349 2.53 19.68 -10.60
CA GLN A 349 1.15 19.32 -10.97
C GLN A 349 0.25 19.15 -9.73
N VAL A 350 -0.99 19.64 -9.80
CA VAL A 350 -2.06 19.42 -8.80
C VAL A 350 -3.25 18.78 -9.47
N PHE A 351 -3.66 17.63 -8.95
CA PHE A 351 -4.87 16.92 -9.36
C PHE A 351 -5.70 16.59 -8.11
N LEU A 352 -6.92 17.12 -8.04
CA LEU A 352 -7.88 16.81 -6.99
C LEU A 352 -9.15 16.24 -7.62
N ASP A 353 -9.55 15.03 -7.22
CA ASP A 353 -10.83 14.44 -7.60
C ASP A 353 -11.62 14.09 -6.34
N VAL A 354 -12.74 14.76 -6.14
CA VAL A 354 -13.61 14.60 -4.96
C VAL A 354 -15.02 14.39 -5.46
N LYS A 355 -15.63 13.24 -5.16
CA LYS A 355 -16.94 12.88 -5.71
C LYS A 355 -18.11 13.46 -4.92
N ASN A 356 -17.95 13.69 -3.62
CA ASN A 356 -19.04 14.15 -2.74
C ASN A 356 -18.68 15.46 -2.01
N GLU A 357 -19.66 16.36 -1.85
CA GLU A 357 -19.48 17.65 -1.16
C GLU A 357 -19.24 17.49 0.35
N ASP A 358 -19.77 16.42 0.96
CA ASP A 358 -19.54 16.11 2.38
C ASP A 358 -18.03 16.07 2.70
N GLN A 359 -17.23 15.51 1.79
CA GLN A 359 -15.77 15.38 1.88
C GLN A 359 -15.00 16.71 1.94
N ILE A 360 -15.64 17.86 1.71
CA ILE A 360 -14.99 19.19 1.74
C ILE A 360 -15.79 20.24 2.52
N SER A 361 -16.96 19.87 3.05
CA SER A 361 -17.92 20.78 3.68
C SER A 361 -17.33 21.58 4.86
N GLU A 362 -16.51 20.94 5.69
CA GLU A 362 -15.81 21.61 6.80
C GLU A 362 -14.64 22.49 6.31
N VAL A 363 -13.88 22.04 5.29
CA VAL A 363 -12.84 22.86 4.65
C VAL A 363 -13.43 24.15 4.11
N LEU A 364 -14.70 24.16 3.68
CA LEU A 364 -15.41 25.33 3.21
C LEU A 364 -15.91 26.24 4.35
N ALA A 365 -16.37 25.66 5.46
CA ALA A 365 -17.00 26.36 6.59
C ALA A 365 -16.06 27.24 7.45
N GLU A 366 -14.76 26.94 7.51
CA GLU A 366 -13.83 27.63 8.43
C GLU A 366 -13.07 28.83 7.81
N GLU A 367 -12.58 29.76 8.64
CA GLU A 367 -11.67 30.87 8.28
C GLU A 367 -10.24 30.37 7.93
N TYR A 368 -10.18 29.43 7.00
CA TYR A 368 -8.96 28.83 6.48
C TYR A 368 -8.15 29.82 5.63
N LYS A 369 -6.82 29.91 5.85
CA LYS A 369 -5.92 30.85 5.14
C LYS A 369 -5.63 30.50 3.68
N GLY A 370 -6.11 29.36 3.19
CA GLY A 370 -5.96 28.91 1.81
C GLY A 370 -4.65 28.16 1.54
N ILE A 371 -4.59 27.44 0.42
CA ILE A 371 -3.37 26.84 -0.15
C ILE A 371 -2.80 27.83 -1.16
N SER A 372 -1.49 28.09 -1.15
CA SER A 372 -0.85 29.03 -2.09
C SER A 372 0.17 28.35 -2.99
N PHE A 373 0.09 28.65 -4.28
CA PHE A 373 0.95 28.13 -5.34
C PHE A 373 1.83 29.26 -5.90
N GLY A 374 3.14 29.17 -5.66
CA GLY A 374 4.19 30.01 -6.24
C GLY A 374 4.66 29.56 -7.61
N GLY A 375 4.20 28.39 -8.07
CA GLY A 375 4.39 27.86 -9.42
C GLY A 375 3.65 26.53 -9.60
N ILE A 376 2.99 26.33 -10.74
CA ILE A 376 2.24 25.11 -11.07
C ILE A 376 2.05 25.03 -12.59
N LYS A 377 2.37 23.89 -13.20
CA LYS A 377 2.14 23.62 -14.62
C LYS A 377 0.74 23.09 -14.88
N GLU A 378 0.23 22.17 -14.09
CA GLU A 378 -1.08 21.57 -14.31
C GLU A 378 -1.93 21.72 -13.06
N PHE A 379 -3.09 22.33 -13.21
CA PHE A 379 -4.07 22.56 -12.15
C PHE A 379 -5.39 21.95 -12.60
N VAL A 380 -5.74 20.79 -12.05
CA VAL A 380 -6.95 20.05 -12.43
C VAL A 380 -7.79 19.72 -11.20
N LEU A 381 -9.04 20.19 -11.19
CA LEU A 381 -10.03 19.87 -10.15
C LEU A 381 -11.25 19.18 -10.76
N SER A 382 -11.67 18.07 -10.15
CA SER A 382 -12.80 17.26 -10.60
C SER A 382 -13.82 17.03 -9.47
N GLY A 383 -15.11 17.04 -9.84
CA GLY A 383 -16.22 16.88 -8.92
C GLY A 383 -16.31 18.02 -7.89
N SER A 384 -16.63 17.70 -6.64
CA SER A 384 -16.75 18.65 -5.54
C SER A 384 -15.45 19.40 -5.26
N ALA A 385 -14.28 18.91 -5.70
CA ALA A 385 -13.00 19.58 -5.48
C ALA A 385 -13.00 21.02 -6.04
N VAL A 386 -13.82 21.29 -7.06
CA VAL A 386 -13.97 22.63 -7.64
C VAL A 386 -14.42 23.66 -6.60
N ASN A 387 -15.23 23.29 -5.61
CA ASN A 387 -15.65 24.18 -4.52
C ASN A 387 -14.50 24.68 -3.64
N LEU A 388 -13.35 24.00 -3.63
CA LEU A 388 -12.15 24.45 -2.90
C LEU A 388 -11.42 25.60 -3.59
N LEU A 389 -11.78 25.91 -4.83
CA LEU A 389 -11.09 26.90 -5.65
C LEU A 389 -10.92 28.29 -4.99
N PRO A 390 -11.91 28.85 -4.26
CA PRO A 390 -11.73 30.14 -3.56
C PRO A 390 -10.68 30.10 -2.44
N LYS A 391 -10.34 28.90 -1.97
CA LYS A 391 -9.32 28.65 -0.95
C LYS A 391 -7.96 28.32 -1.58
N MET A 392 -7.86 28.26 -2.91
CA MET A 392 -6.62 28.05 -3.65
C MET A 392 -6.14 29.36 -4.25
N ARG A 393 -4.90 29.76 -3.91
CA ARG A 393 -4.30 31.02 -4.35
C ARG A 393 -3.16 30.73 -5.33
N ILE A 394 -3.44 30.90 -6.61
CA ILE A 394 -2.41 30.87 -7.66
C ILE A 394 -1.89 32.30 -7.83
N GLY A 395 -0.58 32.50 -7.73
CA GLY A 395 0.03 33.81 -7.96
C GLY A 395 -0.26 34.32 -9.38
N GLU A 396 -0.46 35.63 -9.56
CA GLU A 396 -0.76 36.21 -10.89
C GLU A 396 0.37 36.00 -11.90
N ASP A 397 1.61 35.86 -11.41
CA ASP A 397 2.80 35.56 -12.21
C ASP A 397 3.05 34.07 -12.44
N CYS A 398 2.16 33.19 -11.97
CA CYS A 398 2.29 31.76 -12.14
C CYS A 398 1.94 31.35 -13.57
N GLU A 399 2.85 30.67 -14.26
CA GLU A 399 2.63 30.10 -15.60
C GLU A 399 1.97 28.73 -15.48
N VAL A 400 0.68 28.64 -15.81
CA VAL A 400 -0.12 27.41 -15.75
C VAL A 400 -0.29 26.86 -17.16
N VAL A 401 0.31 25.71 -17.44
CA VAL A 401 0.19 25.01 -18.73
C VAL A 401 -1.23 24.46 -18.94
N VAL A 402 -1.82 23.82 -17.93
CA VAL A 402 -3.18 23.26 -17.99
C VAL A 402 -3.98 23.74 -16.79
N TYR A 403 -5.16 24.30 -17.05
CA TYR A 403 -6.15 24.68 -16.04
C TYR A 403 -7.47 23.97 -16.36
N GLY A 404 -7.71 22.83 -15.72
CA GLY A 404 -8.86 21.97 -15.96
C GLY A 404 -9.85 21.97 -14.79
N LEU A 405 -11.13 22.22 -15.04
CA LEU A 405 -12.18 22.05 -14.03
C LEU A 405 -13.32 21.19 -14.60
N THR A 406 -13.73 20.16 -13.89
CA THR A 406 -14.84 19.26 -14.27
C THR A 406 -15.82 19.12 -13.12
N ALA A 407 -17.11 19.38 -13.33
CA ALA A 407 -18.12 19.28 -12.28
C ALA A 407 -19.43 18.70 -12.82
N ALA A 408 -19.82 17.50 -12.38
CA ALA A 408 -20.99 16.81 -12.89
C ALA A 408 -22.32 17.41 -12.40
N GLU A 409 -22.33 18.07 -11.24
CA GLU A 409 -23.52 18.63 -10.61
C GLU A 409 -23.29 20.08 -10.14
N GLU A 410 -24.36 20.88 -10.06
CA GLU A 410 -24.28 22.29 -9.62
C GLU A 410 -23.70 22.43 -8.21
N ARG A 411 -24.03 21.48 -7.32
CA ARG A 411 -23.49 21.45 -5.95
C ARG A 411 -21.97 21.37 -5.90
N ASN A 412 -21.32 20.83 -6.94
CA ASN A 412 -19.87 20.73 -7.00
C ASN A 412 -19.18 22.10 -7.19
N VAL A 413 -19.93 23.16 -7.56
CA VAL A 413 -19.41 24.51 -7.83
C VAL A 413 -20.09 25.61 -7.03
N SER A 414 -21.09 25.29 -6.21
CA SER A 414 -21.90 26.21 -5.41
C SER A 414 -21.08 27.29 -4.68
N ASN A 415 -20.05 26.87 -3.93
CA ASN A 415 -19.20 27.75 -3.13
C ASN A 415 -18.36 28.71 -3.96
N VAL A 416 -18.00 28.29 -5.18
CA VAL A 416 -17.30 29.16 -6.13
C VAL A 416 -18.25 30.23 -6.65
N LEU A 417 -19.48 29.83 -6.98
CA LEU A 417 -20.49 30.71 -7.55
C LEU A 417 -20.99 31.78 -6.56
N GLU A 418 -20.84 31.55 -5.26
CA GLU A 418 -21.08 32.54 -4.20
C GLU A 418 -20.01 33.65 -4.13
N LYS A 419 -18.86 33.48 -4.79
CA LYS A 419 -17.81 34.50 -4.80
C LYS A 419 -18.12 35.64 -5.76
N ASP A 420 -17.48 36.77 -5.50
CA ASP A 420 -17.52 37.92 -6.40
C ASP A 420 -16.91 37.55 -7.76
N ASP A 421 -17.41 38.18 -8.82
CA ASP A 421 -16.87 37.98 -10.16
C ASP A 421 -15.40 38.38 -10.21
N ARG A 422 -14.59 37.60 -10.94
CA ARG A 422 -13.14 37.81 -11.07
C ARG A 422 -12.40 37.90 -9.71
N SER A 423 -12.89 37.19 -8.69
CA SER A 423 -12.23 37.13 -7.37
C SER A 423 -11.11 36.09 -7.32
N ILE A 424 -11.14 35.07 -8.18
CA ILE A 424 -10.22 33.92 -8.13
C ILE A 424 -9.15 34.04 -9.21
N ALA A 425 -7.89 34.23 -8.82
CA ALA A 425 -6.79 34.32 -9.78
C ALA A 425 -6.42 32.95 -10.38
N THR A 426 -6.28 32.89 -11.70
CA THR A 426 -5.89 31.67 -12.43
C THR A 426 -4.40 31.58 -12.74
N GLY A 427 -3.64 32.66 -12.52
CA GLY A 427 -2.31 32.84 -13.12
C GLY A 427 -2.38 33.13 -14.63
N ARG A 428 -1.26 32.93 -15.32
CA ARG A 428 -1.15 32.97 -16.79
C ARG A 428 -1.36 31.58 -17.36
N VAL A 429 -2.55 31.34 -17.90
CA VAL A 429 -3.01 30.03 -18.35
C VAL A 429 -2.76 29.83 -19.84
N LYS A 430 -2.10 28.74 -20.19
CA LYS A 430 -1.84 28.33 -21.58
C LYS A 430 -3.01 27.55 -22.18
N ASN A 431 -3.50 26.52 -21.49
CA ASN A 431 -4.66 25.72 -21.89
C ASN A 431 -5.70 25.69 -20.78
N MET A 432 -6.93 26.12 -21.07
CA MET A 432 -8.04 26.10 -20.10
C MET A 432 -9.18 25.20 -20.60
N MET A 433 -9.65 24.30 -19.75
CA MET A 433 -10.75 23.39 -20.04
C MET A 433 -11.76 23.40 -18.90
N LEU A 434 -12.98 23.85 -19.17
CA LEU A 434 -14.09 23.81 -18.21
C LEU A 434 -15.20 22.90 -18.76
N VAL A 435 -15.57 21.90 -17.97
CA VAL A 435 -16.48 20.83 -18.41
C VAL A 435 -17.70 20.72 -17.48
N TRP A 436 -18.88 20.51 -18.08
CA TRP A 436 -20.18 20.38 -17.38
C TRP A 436 -20.50 21.61 -16.52
N TYR A 437 -20.92 21.48 -15.25
CA TYR A 437 -21.23 22.64 -14.38
C TYR A 437 -20.03 23.54 -14.10
N ALA A 438 -18.79 23.07 -14.33
CA ALA A 438 -17.60 23.89 -14.13
C ALA A 438 -17.52 25.08 -15.10
N VAL A 439 -18.24 25.03 -16.23
CA VAL A 439 -18.33 26.18 -17.14
C VAL A 439 -18.86 27.41 -16.43
N CYS A 440 -19.78 27.27 -15.46
CA CYS A 440 -20.37 28.37 -14.71
C CYS A 440 -19.35 29.13 -13.86
N VAL A 441 -18.24 28.48 -13.49
CA VAL A 441 -17.17 29.10 -12.69
C VAL A 441 -16.41 30.17 -13.46
N ILE A 442 -16.48 30.21 -14.81
CA ILE A 442 -15.75 31.17 -15.65
C ILE A 442 -15.99 32.64 -15.25
N THR A 443 -17.18 32.98 -14.76
CA THR A 443 -17.53 34.35 -14.31
C THR A 443 -16.73 34.76 -13.07
N LYS A 444 -16.29 33.79 -12.28
CA LYS A 444 -15.59 33.97 -11.00
C LYS A 444 -14.06 33.99 -11.18
N LEU A 445 -13.57 33.49 -12.31
CA LEU A 445 -12.16 33.45 -12.64
C LEU A 445 -11.65 34.83 -13.07
N ARG A 446 -10.48 35.21 -12.55
CA ARG A 446 -9.69 36.36 -12.97
C ARG A 446 -8.53 35.87 -13.83
N ILE A 447 -8.76 35.91 -15.14
CA ILE A 447 -7.75 35.63 -16.15
C ILE A 447 -6.94 36.91 -16.36
N HIS A 448 -5.61 36.81 -16.30
CA HIS A 448 -4.74 37.97 -16.47
C HIS A 448 -4.93 38.60 -17.85
N LYS A 449 -5.06 39.93 -17.94
CA LYS A 449 -5.35 40.66 -19.19
C LYS A 449 -4.32 40.43 -20.32
N ASP A 450 -3.08 40.17 -19.92
CA ASP A 450 -1.95 39.91 -20.83
C ASP A 450 -1.76 38.42 -21.11
N ASN A 451 -2.68 37.57 -20.64
CA ASN A 451 -2.68 36.14 -20.92
C ASN A 451 -3.07 35.86 -22.38
N THR A 452 -2.32 34.98 -23.03
CA THR A 452 -2.63 34.46 -24.36
C THR A 452 -2.74 32.96 -24.29
N MET A 453 -3.97 32.44 -24.40
CA MET A 453 -4.25 31.00 -24.36
C MET A 453 -4.02 30.36 -25.73
N GLU A 454 -3.37 29.20 -25.76
CA GLU A 454 -3.36 28.34 -26.94
C GLU A 454 -4.70 27.62 -27.09
N ILE A 455 -5.25 27.07 -26.00
CA ILE A 455 -6.52 26.33 -26.00
C ILE A 455 -7.48 26.88 -24.94
N PHE A 456 -8.73 27.12 -25.34
CA PHE A 456 -9.83 27.48 -24.45
C PHE A 456 -11.09 26.68 -24.80
N VAL A 457 -11.47 25.75 -23.92
CA VAL A 457 -12.60 24.84 -24.10
C VAL A 457 -13.66 25.07 -23.05
N LEU A 458 -14.90 25.33 -23.49
CA LEU A 458 -16.10 25.14 -22.67
C LEU A 458 -16.91 24.00 -23.27
N SER A 459 -17.11 22.93 -22.50
CA SER A 459 -17.88 21.76 -22.94
C SER A 459 -18.97 21.43 -21.94
N ALA A 460 -20.22 21.75 -22.27
CA ALA A 460 -21.36 21.40 -21.43
C ALA A 460 -22.66 21.34 -22.23
N ASP A 461 -23.60 20.51 -21.79
CA ASP A 461 -24.95 20.45 -22.37
C ASP A 461 -25.73 21.75 -22.13
N GLU A 462 -26.80 21.97 -22.91
CA GLU A 462 -27.60 23.21 -22.83
C GLU A 462 -28.09 23.55 -21.42
N TRP A 463 -28.42 22.55 -20.61
CA TRP A 463 -28.87 22.72 -19.22
C TRP A 463 -27.81 23.40 -18.33
N HIS A 464 -26.56 22.99 -18.48
CA HIS A 464 -25.42 23.51 -17.73
C HIS A 464 -25.06 24.95 -18.09
N LEU A 465 -25.44 25.39 -19.29
CA LEU A 465 -25.12 26.72 -19.82
C LEU A 465 -26.13 27.81 -19.42
N SER A 466 -27.26 27.43 -18.81
CA SER A 466 -28.35 28.34 -18.43
C SER A 466 -27.87 29.56 -17.65
N ARG A 467 -27.05 29.36 -16.61
CA ARG A 467 -26.49 30.46 -15.78
C ARG A 467 -25.61 31.42 -16.58
N ILE A 468 -24.80 30.91 -17.52
CA ILE A 468 -23.96 31.77 -18.37
C ILE A 468 -24.81 32.54 -19.38
N LEU A 469 -25.91 31.97 -19.86
CA LEU A 469 -26.79 32.64 -20.82
C LEU A 469 -27.54 33.84 -20.22
N GLU A 470 -27.73 33.86 -18.91
CA GLU A 470 -28.30 34.98 -18.14
C GLU A 470 -27.34 36.18 -18.05
N GLU A 471 -26.04 35.96 -18.25
CA GLU A 471 -25.05 37.02 -18.18
C GLU A 471 -25.22 38.06 -19.30
N GLY A 472 -24.74 39.28 -19.03
CA GLY A 472 -24.70 40.35 -20.04
C GLY A 472 -23.81 39.98 -21.22
N ASP A 473 -24.12 40.48 -22.42
CA ASP A 473 -23.24 40.29 -23.57
C ASP A 473 -21.87 40.96 -23.33
N GLY A 474 -20.79 40.24 -23.60
CA GLY A 474 -19.41 40.69 -23.38
C GLY A 474 -19.02 40.96 -21.91
N SER A 475 -19.74 40.38 -20.96
CA SER A 475 -19.48 40.51 -19.51
C SER A 475 -18.34 39.63 -19.02
N ILE A 476 -18.09 38.49 -19.68
CA ILE A 476 -17.09 37.50 -19.26
C ILE A 476 -15.75 37.80 -19.95
N GLU A 477 -14.74 38.21 -19.19
CA GLU A 477 -13.42 38.53 -19.72
C GLU A 477 -12.55 37.28 -19.85
N VAL A 478 -12.20 36.92 -21.10
CA VAL A 478 -11.37 35.73 -21.39
C VAL A 478 -9.98 36.11 -21.90
N GLY A 479 -9.84 37.27 -22.55
CA GLY A 479 -8.55 37.76 -23.03
C GLY A 479 -8.20 37.28 -24.44
N ARG A 480 -6.92 36.98 -24.69
CA ARG A 480 -6.42 36.58 -26.02
C ARG A 480 -6.37 35.06 -26.15
N ILE A 481 -6.80 34.53 -27.28
CA ILE A 481 -6.87 33.08 -27.54
C ILE A 481 -6.40 32.81 -28.97
N GLU A 482 -5.61 31.76 -29.18
CA GLU A 482 -5.24 31.33 -30.52
C GLU A 482 -6.44 30.79 -31.30
N LEU A 483 -6.55 31.16 -32.59
CA LEU A 483 -7.71 30.85 -33.42
C LEU A 483 -8.04 29.34 -33.44
N GLY A 484 -7.03 28.48 -33.52
CA GLY A 484 -7.20 27.02 -33.58
C GLY A 484 -7.65 26.34 -32.28
N GLY A 485 -7.56 27.03 -31.14
CA GLY A 485 -7.88 26.46 -29.83
C GLY A 485 -9.16 26.99 -29.19
N PHE A 486 -9.93 27.84 -29.87
CA PHE A 486 -11.17 28.40 -29.33
C PHE A 486 -12.38 27.47 -29.55
N ARG A 487 -12.71 26.65 -28.54
CA ARG A 487 -13.82 25.69 -28.57
C ARG A 487 -14.90 26.08 -27.56
N VAL A 488 -15.76 27.03 -27.96
CA VAL A 488 -16.88 27.53 -27.14
C VAL A 488 -18.20 27.43 -27.92
N PRO A 489 -19.30 26.94 -27.29
CA PRO A 489 -20.62 26.90 -27.90
C PRO A 489 -21.06 28.28 -28.42
N GLU A 490 -21.58 28.35 -29.65
CA GLU A 490 -21.89 29.61 -30.33
C GLU A 490 -22.78 30.55 -29.51
N LYS A 491 -23.79 29.99 -28.82
CA LYS A 491 -24.74 30.74 -27.98
C LYS A 491 -24.05 31.49 -26.83
N ILE A 492 -22.89 31.03 -26.41
CA ILE A 492 -22.10 31.57 -25.29
C ILE A 492 -21.05 32.57 -25.76
N ARG A 493 -20.57 32.48 -27.01
CA ARG A 493 -19.54 33.38 -27.54
C ARG A 493 -19.90 34.86 -27.37
N ARG A 494 -21.16 35.24 -27.57
CA ARG A 494 -21.65 36.62 -27.37
C ARG A 494 -21.56 37.13 -25.93
N LYS A 495 -21.51 36.22 -24.94
CA LYS A 495 -21.37 36.54 -23.51
C LYS A 495 -19.93 36.89 -23.13
N MET A 496 -18.98 36.56 -24.00
CA MET A 496 -17.55 36.68 -23.72
C MET A 496 -16.91 37.86 -24.45
N ARG A 497 -15.91 38.46 -23.78
CA ARG A 497 -14.97 39.42 -24.33
C ARG A 497 -13.63 38.75 -24.54
N TYR A 498 -13.34 38.44 -25.79
CA TYR A 498 -12.12 37.75 -26.21
C TYR A 498 -11.53 38.39 -27.48
N THR A 499 -10.26 38.10 -27.75
CA THR A 499 -9.57 38.45 -28.99
C THR A 499 -8.92 37.21 -29.56
N LEU A 500 -9.29 36.82 -30.77
CA LEU A 500 -8.62 35.73 -31.47
C LEU A 500 -7.32 36.25 -32.09
N VAL A 501 -6.23 35.52 -31.86
CA VAL A 501 -4.89 35.82 -32.38
C VAL A 501 -4.40 34.64 -33.24
N GLY A 502 -3.66 34.94 -34.31
CA GLY A 502 -3.24 33.93 -35.29
C GLY A 502 -4.24 33.81 -36.45
N GLY A 503 -3.72 33.83 -37.67
CA GLY A 503 -4.49 33.74 -38.91
C GLY A 503 -3.98 32.59 -39.74
N GLU A 504 -4.66 31.46 -39.62
CA GLU A 504 -4.90 30.46 -40.67
C GLU A 504 -5.83 29.40 -40.05
N GLU A 505 -7.01 29.23 -40.65
CA GLU A 505 -7.96 28.18 -40.29
C GLU A 505 -7.35 26.82 -40.64
N ASN A 506 -6.62 26.22 -39.70
CA ASN A 506 -6.32 24.80 -39.79
C ASN A 506 -7.46 24.02 -39.13
N GLU A 507 -8.40 23.56 -39.96
CA GLU A 507 -9.09 22.30 -39.73
C GLU A 507 -8.01 21.25 -39.43
N VAL A 508 -8.02 20.63 -38.24
CA VAL A 508 -7.46 19.31 -37.88
C VAL A 508 -7.21 19.26 -36.36
N LEU A 509 -8.10 18.56 -35.63
CA LEU A 509 -7.81 17.46 -34.67
C LEU A 509 -8.93 17.29 -33.63
N GLU A 510 -9.69 16.22 -33.85
CA GLU A 510 -10.81 15.72 -33.05
C GLU A 510 -10.34 14.71 -31.97
N GLU A 511 -9.11 14.83 -31.46
CA GLU A 511 -8.47 13.74 -30.70
C GLU A 511 -8.16 14.03 -29.21
N ILE A 512 -8.79 15.04 -28.57
CA ILE A 512 -8.57 15.34 -27.13
C ILE A 512 -9.82 15.11 -26.25
N ILE A 513 -10.96 14.71 -26.83
CA ILE A 513 -12.21 14.54 -26.05
C ILE A 513 -12.32 13.14 -25.41
N GLU A 514 -11.56 12.12 -25.83
CA GLU A 514 -11.70 10.76 -25.30
C GLU A 514 -10.90 10.46 -24.02
N GLU A 515 -9.78 11.14 -23.73
CA GLU A 515 -8.97 10.79 -22.54
C GLU A 515 -9.55 11.34 -21.21
N ALA A 516 -10.24 12.48 -21.22
CA ALA A 516 -10.82 13.05 -19.99
C ALA A 516 -12.17 12.42 -19.58
N ALA A 517 -12.87 11.75 -20.51
CA ALA A 517 -14.16 11.08 -20.26
C ALA A 517 -14.00 9.57 -19.95
N GLY A 518 -12.79 9.02 -20.06
CA GLY A 518 -12.49 7.59 -19.93
C GLY A 518 -12.29 7.06 -18.50
N VAL A 519 -12.68 7.80 -17.45
CA VAL A 519 -12.66 7.30 -16.06
C VAL A 519 -14.06 7.40 -15.48
N GLY A 520 -14.97 6.55 -15.96
CA GLY A 520 -16.32 6.49 -15.39
C GLY A 520 -17.32 5.73 -16.24
N ASN A 521 -17.22 4.40 -16.20
CA ASN A 521 -18.32 3.42 -16.15
C ASN A 521 -18.07 2.21 -17.06
N GLY A 522 -17.84 1.07 -16.41
CA GLY A 522 -18.07 -0.23 -17.03
C GLY A 522 -19.57 -0.49 -17.18
N GLU A 523 -19.87 -1.28 -18.21
CA GLU A 523 -21.13 -1.97 -18.50
C GLU A 523 -22.32 -1.13 -18.96
N VAL A 524 -22.54 -1.09 -20.28
CA VAL A 524 -23.83 -1.52 -20.86
C VAL A 524 -23.52 -2.33 -22.12
N GLY A 525 -23.90 -3.60 -22.11
CA GLY A 525 -23.85 -4.47 -23.27
C GLY A 525 -25.00 -4.20 -24.25
N GLY A 526 -24.73 -4.49 -25.53
CA GLY A 526 -25.69 -5.22 -26.37
C GLY A 526 -26.77 -4.46 -27.13
N THR A 527 -26.43 -4.12 -28.38
CA THR A 527 -27.19 -4.41 -29.63
C THR A 527 -28.41 -3.57 -30.08
N VAL A 528 -28.17 -2.92 -31.23
CA VAL A 528 -28.86 -3.03 -32.56
C VAL A 528 -30.28 -2.48 -32.75
N ASP A 529 -30.31 -1.58 -33.75
CA ASP A 529 -31.35 -1.01 -34.59
C ASP A 529 -32.47 -1.97 -35.10
N GLY A 530 -33.67 -1.43 -35.34
CA GLY A 530 -34.78 -2.18 -35.95
C GLY A 530 -36.17 -1.57 -35.72
N GLY A 531 -36.70 -0.85 -36.72
CA GLY A 531 -37.89 0.00 -36.60
C GLY A 531 -39.30 -0.62 -36.74
N ILE A 532 -40.26 0.31 -36.58
CA ILE A 532 -41.60 0.45 -37.20
C ILE A 532 -42.81 -0.33 -36.61
N SER A 533 -43.86 0.47 -36.37
CA SER A 533 -45.34 0.25 -36.42
C SER A 533 -46.14 -0.41 -35.28
N GLU A 534 -46.95 0.44 -34.63
CA GLU A 534 -48.44 0.45 -34.59
C GLU A 534 -49.29 -0.76 -34.11
N VAL A 535 -50.02 -0.50 -33.00
CA VAL A 535 -51.42 -0.81 -32.60
C VAL A 535 -51.93 -2.27 -32.44
N VAL A 536 -52.45 -2.59 -31.25
CA VAL A 536 -53.85 -2.98 -30.88
C VAL A 536 -53.88 -3.94 -29.67
N ASP A 537 -54.82 -3.66 -28.77
CA ASP A 537 -55.27 -4.33 -27.54
C ASP A 537 -55.38 -5.87 -27.55
N GLY A 538 -55.30 -6.48 -26.35
CA GLY A 538 -55.84 -7.83 -26.10
C GLY A 538 -55.40 -8.48 -24.78
N GLU A 539 -56.39 -8.85 -23.98
CA GLU A 539 -56.35 -9.39 -22.61
C GLU A 539 -55.69 -10.78 -22.45
N GLY A 540 -55.30 -11.12 -21.21
CA GLY A 540 -55.64 -12.44 -20.63
C GLY A 540 -54.51 -13.45 -20.33
N SER A 541 -54.26 -13.63 -19.02
CA SER A 541 -54.16 -14.92 -18.32
C SER A 541 -52.83 -15.70 -18.20
N GLU A 542 -52.46 -15.85 -16.92
CA GLU A 542 -52.00 -17.06 -16.20
C GLU A 542 -50.62 -17.70 -16.43
N VAL A 543 -49.81 -17.59 -15.36
CA VAL A 543 -49.11 -18.67 -14.62
C VAL A 543 -48.26 -19.66 -15.39
N LEU A 544 -46.95 -19.66 -15.11
CA LEU A 544 -46.23 -20.84 -14.61
C LEU A 544 -44.94 -20.43 -13.87
N GLU A 545 -44.75 -21.07 -12.71
CA GLU A 545 -43.60 -20.99 -11.82
C GLU A 545 -42.31 -21.49 -12.48
N GLU A 546 -41.18 -20.87 -12.17
CA GLU A 546 -39.98 -21.64 -11.79
C GLU A 546 -39.14 -20.87 -10.77
N LYS A 547 -38.90 -21.52 -9.64
CA LYS A 547 -38.11 -21.08 -8.49
C LYS A 547 -36.62 -21.27 -8.79
N SER A 548 -35.78 -20.31 -8.38
CA SER A 548 -34.61 -20.65 -7.57
C SER A 548 -34.12 -19.45 -6.76
N SER A 549 -34.24 -19.62 -5.45
CA SER A 549 -33.77 -18.81 -4.35
C SER A 549 -32.26 -18.94 -4.13
N SER A 550 -31.60 -17.87 -3.66
CA SER A 550 -30.76 -18.00 -2.47
C SER A 550 -30.70 -16.68 -1.71
N GLN A 551 -31.29 -16.70 -0.51
CA GLN A 551 -31.20 -15.67 0.52
C GLN A 551 -29.81 -15.71 1.16
N CYS A 552 -29.28 -14.51 1.41
CA CYS A 552 -28.24 -14.27 2.39
C CYS A 552 -28.84 -14.47 3.79
N GLY A 553 -28.41 -15.52 4.48
CA GLY A 553 -28.78 -15.83 5.86
C GLY A 553 -27.57 -15.66 6.76
N ILE A 554 -27.62 -14.61 7.59
CA ILE A 554 -26.79 -14.43 8.76
C ILE A 554 -27.33 -15.37 9.84
N HIS A 555 -26.47 -16.17 10.47
CA HIS A 555 -26.75 -16.65 11.82
C HIS A 555 -25.46 -16.84 12.62
N LEU A 556 -25.44 -16.13 13.75
CA LEU A 556 -24.63 -16.40 14.94
C LEU A 556 -25.04 -17.75 15.52
N ASP A 557 -24.08 -18.65 15.68
CA ASP A 557 -23.50 -19.09 16.96
C ASP A 557 -22.25 -19.95 16.71
#